data_AF-A0A9R1PEP0-F1
#
_entry.id   AF-A0A9R1PEP0-F1
#
_cell.length_a   1.000
_cell.length_b   1.000
_cell.length_c   1.000
_cell.angle_alpha   90.00
_cell.angle_beta   90.00
_cell.angle_gamma   90.00
#
_symmetry.space_group_name_H-M   'P 1'
#
loop_
_entity.id
_entity.type
_entity.pdbx_description
1 polymer ?
#
loop_
_entity_poly.entity_id
_entity_poly.type
_entity_poly.pdbx_seq_one_letter_code
_entity_poly.pdbx_strand_id
1 'polypeptide(L)'
;MGMEGCCNKKVMEEEALVKKITGLAAAIGELPSLTPSPAVNALFTELVTSCIPASTVDVDALGPEAQEMRARLIRLCADAEGHLEAHYSDLLAAHDNPLDHLTLFPYFNNYIKLSQLEHGLLARHVPGPAPARVAFLGSGPLPLSSLVLAARHLPDASFDNYDISGAALVVRSAHGARGFLYPVVNPEEIRRGGFEVLTVHHPEDEVINSVIIARKAAAPAAVAADGDVPVNSGSMPAQCAVAVSRPCLGCACELGARAHQKMKEMAMEEMEA
;
A
#
# COMPACT_ATOMS: atom_id res chain seq x y z
N MET A 1 13.96 38.21 19.33
CA MET A 1 15.15 37.41 18.92
C MET A 1 14.91 35.89 18.88
N GLY A 2 13.66 35.38 18.93
CA GLY A 2 13.39 33.92 19.02
C GLY A 2 12.95 33.20 17.73
N MET A 3 12.59 33.91 16.66
CA MET A 3 12.07 33.29 15.42
C MET A 3 13.17 32.93 14.40
N GLU A 4 14.22 33.75 14.27
CA GLU A 4 15.31 33.50 13.31
C GLU A 4 16.15 32.26 13.66
N GLY A 5 16.40 32.01 14.95
CA GLY A 5 17.15 30.84 15.42
C GLY A 5 16.40 29.51 15.25
N CYS A 6 15.07 29.51 15.34
CA CYS A 6 14.25 28.31 15.16
C CYS A 6 14.08 27.93 13.68
N CYS A 7 14.02 28.92 12.79
CA CYS A 7 13.91 28.71 11.34
C CYS A 7 15.21 28.11 10.77
N ASN A 8 16.36 28.68 11.14
CA ASN A 8 17.67 28.18 10.71
C ASN A 8 17.94 26.74 11.19
N LYS A 9 17.50 26.37 12.40
CA LYS A 9 17.66 25.00 12.89
C LYS A 9 16.88 23.98 12.07
N LYS A 10 15.65 24.31 11.67
CA LYS A 10 14.80 23.43 10.84
C LYS A 10 15.38 23.21 9.44
N VAL A 11 15.80 24.28 8.77
CA VAL A 11 16.39 24.18 7.42
C VAL A 11 17.66 23.32 7.44
N MET A 12 18.49 23.47 8.48
CA MET A 12 19.70 22.64 8.64
C MET A 12 19.39 21.16 8.89
N GLU A 13 18.33 20.84 9.64
CA GLU A 13 17.88 19.46 9.86
C GLU A 13 17.31 18.83 8.58
N GLU A 14 16.56 19.61 7.78
CA GLU A 14 16.04 19.19 6.47
C GLU A 14 17.16 18.91 5.46
N GLU A 15 18.12 19.82 5.33
CA GLU A 15 19.29 19.65 4.45
C GLU A 15 20.13 18.44 4.87
N ALA A 16 20.32 18.24 6.18
CA ALA A 16 21.05 17.09 6.70
C ALA A 16 20.35 15.76 6.37
N LEU A 17 19.02 15.72 6.50
CA LEU A 17 18.23 14.54 6.12
C LEU A 17 18.34 14.27 4.62
N VAL A 18 18.11 15.27 3.77
CA VAL A 18 18.21 15.11 2.30
C VAL A 18 19.60 14.61 1.92
N LYS A 19 20.67 15.19 2.49
CA LYS A 19 22.05 14.76 2.24
C LYS A 19 22.28 13.30 2.65
N LYS A 20 21.74 12.89 3.80
CA LYS A 20 21.84 11.50 4.27
C LYS A 20 21.13 10.55 3.31
N ILE A 21 19.90 10.87 2.91
CA ILE A 21 19.11 10.07 1.97
C ILE A 21 19.81 9.97 0.61
N THR A 22 20.40 11.06 0.10
CA THR A 22 21.18 11.04 -1.13
C THR A 22 22.39 10.09 -1.02
N GLY A 23 23.10 10.11 0.11
CA GLY A 23 24.22 9.19 0.36
C GLY A 23 23.78 7.72 0.38
N LEU A 24 22.66 7.42 1.04
CA LEU A 24 22.09 6.07 1.08
C LEU A 24 21.59 5.62 -0.31
N ALA A 25 20.94 6.51 -1.07
CA ALA A 25 20.47 6.22 -2.42
C ALA A 25 21.62 5.91 -3.40
N ALA A 26 22.76 6.59 -3.24
CA ALA A 26 23.98 6.28 -3.97
C ALA A 26 24.50 4.90 -3.56
N ALA A 27 24.68 4.65 -2.25
CA ALA A 27 25.21 3.38 -1.75
C ALA A 27 24.35 2.16 -2.15
N ILE A 28 23.01 2.26 -2.04
CA ILE A 28 22.08 1.22 -2.49
C ILE A 28 22.20 1.00 -4.01
N GLY A 29 22.37 2.10 -4.73
CA GLY A 29 22.51 2.10 -6.17
C GLY A 29 23.75 1.39 -6.73
N GLU A 30 24.80 1.27 -5.92
CA GLU A 30 26.05 0.59 -6.27
C GLU A 30 26.04 -0.90 -5.88
N LEU A 31 24.98 -1.38 -5.24
CA LEU A 31 24.87 -2.80 -4.89
C LEU A 31 24.74 -3.67 -6.15
N PRO A 32 25.46 -4.80 -6.21
CA PRO A 32 25.39 -5.71 -7.37
C PRO A 32 24.05 -6.45 -7.46
N SER A 33 23.30 -6.51 -6.36
CA SER A 33 21.98 -7.14 -6.26
C SER A 33 21.19 -6.49 -5.13
N LEU A 34 19.86 -6.43 -5.29
CA LEU A 34 18.92 -6.00 -4.26
C LEU A 34 18.24 -7.19 -3.54
N THR A 35 18.68 -8.42 -3.82
CA THR A 35 18.19 -9.61 -3.11
C THR A 35 18.55 -9.55 -1.61
N PRO A 36 17.69 -10.05 -0.71
CA PRO A 36 17.93 -9.99 0.73
C PRO A 36 19.33 -10.50 1.13
N SER A 37 20.08 -9.66 1.84
CA SER A 37 21.41 -9.97 2.35
C SER A 37 21.74 -9.03 3.50
N PRO A 38 22.71 -9.35 4.38
CA PRO A 38 23.07 -8.45 5.48
C PRO A 38 23.42 -7.02 5.05
N ALA A 39 24.13 -6.86 3.91
CA ALA A 39 24.51 -5.55 3.39
C ALA A 39 23.31 -4.76 2.85
N VAL A 40 22.45 -5.41 2.06
CA VAL A 40 21.20 -4.82 1.54
C VAL A 40 20.31 -4.42 2.71
N ASN A 41 20.09 -5.33 3.67
CA ASN A 41 19.22 -5.12 4.82
C ASN A 41 19.72 -3.96 5.70
N ALA A 42 21.03 -3.83 5.90
CA ALA A 42 21.59 -2.73 6.68
C ALA A 42 21.31 -1.36 6.04
N LEU A 43 21.56 -1.23 4.73
CA LEU A 43 21.33 0.02 4.01
C LEU A 43 19.84 0.41 3.97
N PHE A 44 18.95 -0.54 3.69
CA PHE A 44 17.51 -0.27 3.71
C PHE A 44 16.98 -0.01 5.12
N THR A 45 17.51 -0.68 6.16
CA THR A 45 17.16 -0.38 7.55
C THR A 45 17.56 1.05 7.91
N GLU A 46 18.78 1.47 7.54
CA GLU A 46 19.21 2.85 7.80
C GLU A 46 18.37 3.87 7.02
N LEU A 47 18.03 3.57 5.76
CA LEU A 47 17.16 4.41 4.95
C LEU A 47 15.77 4.57 5.58
N VAL A 48 15.12 3.47 5.91
CA VAL A 48 13.79 3.46 6.50
C VAL A 48 13.78 4.17 7.84
N THR A 49 14.71 3.85 8.74
CA THR A 49 14.80 4.48 10.06
C THR A 49 15.08 5.98 9.99
N SER A 50 15.73 6.45 8.93
CA SER A 50 15.94 7.89 8.69
C SER A 50 14.66 8.61 8.25
N CYS A 51 13.69 7.88 7.69
CA CYS A 51 12.44 8.45 7.16
C CYS A 51 11.21 8.29 8.08
N ILE A 52 11.32 7.50 9.16
CA ILE A 52 10.23 7.29 10.13
C ILE A 52 9.94 8.54 10.99
N PRO A 53 10.95 9.23 11.56
CA PRO A 53 10.69 10.39 12.41
C PRO A 53 9.90 11.48 11.69
N ALA A 54 9.04 12.19 12.44
CA ALA A 54 8.33 13.35 11.93
C ALA A 54 9.34 14.36 11.35
N SER A 55 9.07 14.82 10.14
CA SER A 55 9.95 15.69 9.39
C SER A 55 9.14 16.80 8.74
N THR A 56 9.70 18.01 8.71
CA THR A 56 9.12 19.16 8.02
C THR A 56 9.53 19.23 6.55
N VAL A 57 10.40 18.31 6.08
CA VAL A 57 10.79 18.23 4.67
C VAL A 57 9.54 18.08 3.79
N ASP A 58 9.34 19.07 2.94
CA ASP A 58 8.42 18.98 1.81
C ASP A 58 9.13 18.31 0.63
N VAL A 59 8.89 17.00 0.47
CA VAL A 59 9.50 16.18 -0.58
C VAL A 59 9.08 16.61 -1.99
N ASP A 60 7.93 17.27 -2.15
CA ASP A 60 7.45 17.73 -3.45
C ASP A 60 8.06 19.09 -3.83
N ALA A 61 8.52 19.87 -2.85
CA ALA A 61 9.22 21.15 -3.05
C ALA A 61 10.74 21.03 -3.25
N LEU A 62 11.30 19.82 -3.25
CA LEU A 62 12.73 19.60 -3.45
C LEU A 62 13.21 20.05 -4.84
N GLY A 63 14.48 20.46 -4.92
CA GLY A 63 15.13 20.84 -6.18
C GLY A 63 15.23 19.68 -7.19
N PRO A 64 15.51 19.98 -8.48
CA PRO A 64 15.41 19.00 -9.57
C PRO A 64 16.32 17.77 -9.39
N GLU A 65 17.56 17.97 -8.90
CA GLU A 65 18.49 16.88 -8.61
C GLU A 65 17.96 15.94 -7.52
N ALA A 66 17.37 16.50 -6.46
CA ALA A 66 16.79 15.72 -5.37
C ALA A 66 15.49 15.00 -5.82
N GLN A 67 14.72 15.59 -6.75
CA GLN A 67 13.57 14.91 -7.35
C GLN A 67 13.98 13.72 -8.24
N GLU A 68 15.05 13.87 -9.02
CA GLU A 68 15.60 12.77 -9.83
C GLU A 68 16.14 11.65 -8.94
N MET A 69 16.91 11.99 -7.90
CA MET A 69 17.38 11.05 -6.88
C MET A 69 16.21 10.32 -6.25
N ARG A 70 15.15 11.04 -5.84
CA ARG A 70 13.95 10.46 -5.25
C ARG A 70 13.26 9.49 -6.20
N ALA A 71 13.06 9.87 -7.46
CA ALA A 71 12.43 9.01 -8.46
C ALA A 71 13.21 7.70 -8.66
N ARG A 72 14.55 7.78 -8.67
CA ARG A 72 15.43 6.60 -8.72
C ARG A 72 15.34 5.76 -7.45
N LEU A 73 15.38 6.39 -6.29
CA LEU A 73 15.30 5.71 -5.00
C LEU A 73 13.98 4.96 -4.84
N ILE A 74 12.86 5.55 -5.23
CA ILE A 74 11.54 4.90 -5.22
C ILE A 74 11.53 3.63 -6.09
N ARG A 75 12.25 3.61 -7.22
CA ARG A 75 12.38 2.39 -8.05
C ARG A 75 13.23 1.34 -7.35
N LEU A 76 14.37 1.72 -6.78
CA LEU A 76 15.23 0.82 -6.01
C LEU A 76 14.50 0.21 -4.81
N CYS A 77 13.69 1.00 -4.09
CA CYS A 77 12.83 0.51 -3.02
C CYS A 77 11.81 -0.51 -3.54
N ALA A 78 11.14 -0.23 -4.67
CA ALA A 78 10.17 -1.15 -5.26
C ALA A 78 10.81 -2.47 -5.73
N ASP A 79 11.98 -2.40 -6.37
CA ASP A 79 12.70 -3.60 -6.82
C ASP A 79 13.18 -4.45 -5.64
N ALA A 80 13.74 -3.81 -4.60
CA ALA A 80 14.17 -4.49 -3.38
C ALA A 80 12.99 -5.11 -2.62
N GLU A 81 11.85 -4.42 -2.55
CA GLU A 81 10.60 -4.95 -1.98
C GLU A 81 10.14 -6.19 -2.76
N GLY A 82 10.13 -6.14 -4.10
CA GLY A 82 9.79 -7.30 -4.93
C GLY A 82 10.71 -8.50 -4.70
N HIS A 83 12.03 -8.28 -4.58
CA HIS A 83 12.98 -9.35 -4.24
C HIS A 83 12.78 -9.91 -2.84
N LEU A 84 12.46 -9.05 -1.87
CA LEU A 84 12.16 -9.46 -0.49
C LEU A 84 10.89 -10.30 -0.44
N GLU A 85 9.81 -9.85 -1.06
CA GLU A 85 8.55 -10.59 -1.13
C GLU A 85 8.71 -11.93 -1.84
N ALA A 86 9.44 -11.99 -2.96
CA ALA A 86 9.72 -13.24 -3.66
C ALA A 86 10.52 -14.21 -2.78
N HIS A 87 11.58 -13.74 -2.12
CA HIS A 87 12.39 -14.57 -1.21
C HIS A 87 11.56 -15.18 -0.07
N TYR A 88 10.72 -14.36 0.59
CA TYR A 88 9.88 -14.86 1.67
C TYR A 88 8.69 -15.68 1.18
N SER A 89 8.19 -15.41 -0.03
CA SER A 89 7.21 -16.28 -0.69
C SER A 89 7.75 -17.69 -0.87
N ASP A 90 8.96 -17.83 -1.41
CA ASP A 90 9.61 -19.14 -1.57
C ASP A 90 9.88 -19.82 -0.22
N LEU A 91 10.32 -19.06 0.77
CA LEU A 91 10.58 -19.56 2.13
C LEU A 91 9.29 -20.08 2.80
N LEU A 92 8.20 -19.32 2.71
CA LEU A 92 6.91 -19.69 3.30
C LEU A 92 6.28 -20.88 2.56
N ALA A 93 6.43 -20.93 1.22
CA ALA A 93 5.94 -22.04 0.40
C ALA A 93 6.57 -23.39 0.77
N ALA A 94 7.73 -23.39 1.43
CA ALA A 94 8.42 -24.60 1.89
C ALA A 94 7.84 -25.18 3.20
N HIS A 95 6.88 -24.52 3.84
CA HIS A 95 6.19 -25.03 5.03
C HIS A 95 4.87 -25.71 4.67
N ASP A 96 4.47 -26.71 5.45
CA ASP A 96 3.18 -27.41 5.26
C ASP A 96 1.99 -26.45 5.40
N ASN A 97 2.10 -25.52 6.35
CA ASN A 97 1.13 -24.46 6.58
C ASN A 97 1.72 -23.06 6.42
N PRO A 98 1.89 -22.54 5.19
CA PRO A 98 2.52 -21.23 4.96
C PRO A 98 1.90 -20.07 5.74
N LEU A 99 0.58 -20.10 5.98
CA LEU A 99 -0.16 -19.05 6.69
C LEU A 99 0.17 -18.96 8.18
N ASP A 100 0.58 -20.07 8.81
CA ASP A 100 0.97 -20.11 10.22
C ASP A 100 2.33 -19.44 10.47
N HIS A 101 3.09 -19.22 9.39
CA HIS A 101 4.46 -18.74 9.43
C HIS A 101 4.63 -17.32 8.89
N LEU A 102 3.55 -16.59 8.62
CA LEU A 102 3.63 -15.22 8.08
C LEU A 102 4.45 -14.25 8.97
N THR A 103 4.58 -14.54 10.27
CA THR A 103 5.42 -13.78 11.21
C THR A 103 6.92 -13.85 10.89
N LEU A 104 7.35 -14.78 10.03
CA LEU A 104 8.73 -14.82 9.52
C LEU A 104 9.04 -13.62 8.61
N PHE A 105 8.03 -13.03 7.96
CA PHE A 105 8.23 -11.84 7.15
C PHE A 105 8.56 -10.63 8.05
N PRO A 106 9.69 -9.93 7.85
CA PRO A 106 10.20 -8.92 8.79
C PRO A 106 9.22 -7.79 9.10
N TYR A 107 8.34 -7.45 8.15
CA TYR A 107 7.40 -6.35 8.28
C TYR A 107 5.96 -6.81 8.53
N PHE A 108 5.73 -8.08 8.88
CA PHE A 108 4.37 -8.62 9.00
C PHE A 108 3.49 -7.80 9.96
N ASN A 109 4.04 -7.37 11.09
CA ASN A 109 3.31 -6.52 12.04
C ASN A 109 2.89 -5.16 11.44
N ASN A 110 3.67 -4.60 10.51
CA ASN A 110 3.29 -3.38 9.81
C ASN A 110 2.05 -3.62 8.94
N TYR A 111 1.92 -4.79 8.32
CA TYR A 111 0.72 -5.16 7.56
C TYR A 111 -0.48 -5.35 8.49
N ILE A 112 -0.31 -5.95 9.68
CA ILE A 112 -1.38 -6.02 10.69
C ILE A 112 -1.91 -4.62 11.02
N LYS A 113 -1.02 -3.70 11.36
CA LYS A 113 -1.40 -2.32 11.73
C LYS A 113 -2.04 -1.58 10.57
N LEU A 114 -1.45 -1.66 9.38
CA LEU A 114 -1.95 -0.97 8.19
C LEU A 114 -3.32 -1.52 7.77
N SER A 115 -3.52 -2.84 7.78
CA SER A 115 -4.81 -3.45 7.47
C SER A 115 -5.89 -3.11 8.50
N GLN A 116 -5.54 -3.05 9.79
CA GLN A 116 -6.45 -2.55 10.83
C GLN A 116 -6.88 -1.11 10.58
N LEU A 117 -5.93 -0.24 10.22
CA LEU A 117 -6.21 1.15 9.87
C LEU A 117 -7.11 1.25 8.63
N GLU A 118 -6.77 0.54 7.55
CA GLU A 118 -7.54 0.51 6.30
C GLU A 118 -8.98 0.04 6.55
N HIS A 119 -9.15 -1.06 7.28
CA HIS A 119 -10.46 -1.58 7.65
C HIS A 119 -11.26 -0.57 8.50
N GLY A 120 -10.64 0.01 9.53
CA GLY A 120 -11.29 1.00 10.39
C GLY A 120 -11.72 2.26 9.64
N LEU A 121 -10.89 2.77 8.74
CA LEU A 121 -11.22 3.93 7.91
C LEU A 121 -12.32 3.60 6.90
N LEU A 122 -12.28 2.43 6.27
CA LEU A 122 -13.37 1.95 5.41
C LEU A 122 -14.69 1.87 6.16
N ALA A 123 -14.73 1.19 7.30
CA ALA A 123 -15.94 1.03 8.11
C ALA A 123 -16.53 2.38 8.56
N ARG A 124 -15.66 3.35 8.87
CA ARG A 124 -16.06 4.69 9.30
C ARG A 124 -16.61 5.55 8.18
N HIS A 125 -15.99 5.51 6.99
CA HIS A 125 -16.28 6.45 5.91
C HIS A 125 -17.18 5.88 4.81
N VAL A 126 -17.31 4.56 4.75
CA VAL A 126 -18.21 3.84 3.83
C VAL A 126 -19.17 2.98 4.66
N PRO A 127 -20.16 3.61 5.33
CA PRO A 127 -21.08 2.89 6.20
C PRO A 127 -21.98 1.95 5.39
N GLY A 128 -22.08 0.69 5.81
CA GLY A 128 -22.84 -0.35 5.12
C GLY A 128 -22.52 -1.75 5.66
N PRO A 129 -23.22 -2.79 5.18
CA PRO A 129 -22.79 -4.17 5.39
C PRO A 129 -21.35 -4.38 4.91
N ALA A 130 -20.62 -5.28 5.56
CA ALA A 130 -19.26 -5.62 5.15
C ALA A 130 -19.23 -6.01 3.65
N PRO A 131 -18.19 -5.60 2.90
CA PRO A 131 -18.10 -5.92 1.48
C PRO A 131 -17.97 -7.43 1.30
N ALA A 132 -18.86 -8.03 0.51
CA ALA A 132 -18.81 -9.46 0.21
C ALA A 132 -17.64 -9.83 -0.73
N ARG A 133 -17.08 -8.84 -1.45
CA ARG A 133 -15.98 -9.02 -2.40
C ARG A 133 -14.98 -7.89 -2.29
N VAL A 134 -13.69 -8.24 -2.27
CA VAL A 134 -12.58 -7.28 -2.23
C VAL A 134 -11.60 -7.58 -3.35
N ALA A 135 -11.27 -6.56 -4.14
CA ALA A 135 -10.19 -6.65 -5.12
C ALA A 135 -8.92 -5.98 -4.58
N PHE A 136 -7.78 -6.68 -4.61
CA PHE A 136 -6.48 -6.10 -4.23
C PHE A 136 -5.62 -5.94 -5.49
N LEU A 137 -5.30 -4.69 -5.84
CA LEU A 137 -4.52 -4.35 -7.04
C LEU A 137 -3.06 -4.19 -6.67
N GLY A 138 -2.17 -4.80 -7.46
CA GLY A 138 -0.74 -4.78 -7.21
C GLY A 138 -0.34 -5.53 -5.93
N SER A 139 -0.86 -6.75 -5.74
CA SER A 139 -0.64 -7.53 -4.52
C SER A 139 0.79 -8.08 -4.35
N GLY A 140 1.62 -8.00 -5.39
CA GLY A 140 2.97 -8.56 -5.38
C GLY A 140 3.01 -10.10 -5.30
N PRO A 141 4.21 -10.70 -5.32
CA PRO A 141 4.38 -12.14 -5.13
C PRO A 141 3.98 -12.63 -3.74
N LEU A 142 4.00 -11.77 -2.71
CA LEU A 142 3.57 -12.10 -1.36
C LEU A 142 2.40 -11.19 -0.92
N PRO A 143 1.13 -11.57 -1.18
CA PRO A 143 -0.04 -10.70 -1.03
C PRO A 143 -0.49 -10.51 0.43
N LEU A 144 0.41 -10.10 1.32
CA LEU A 144 0.19 -10.01 2.76
C LEU A 144 -1.03 -9.15 3.13
N SER A 145 -1.27 -8.07 2.41
CA SER A 145 -2.38 -7.18 2.71
C SER A 145 -3.74 -7.87 2.56
N SER A 146 -3.97 -8.57 1.44
CA SER A 146 -5.22 -9.30 1.25
C SER A 146 -5.30 -10.51 2.18
N LEU A 147 -4.18 -11.18 2.49
CA LEU A 147 -4.15 -12.26 3.48
C LEU A 147 -4.52 -11.80 4.89
N VAL A 148 -3.95 -10.68 5.34
CA VAL A 148 -4.23 -10.12 6.68
C VAL A 148 -5.67 -9.63 6.77
N LEU A 149 -6.17 -8.94 5.75
CA LEU A 149 -7.55 -8.49 5.71
C LEU A 149 -8.53 -9.67 5.72
N ALA A 150 -8.30 -10.69 4.89
CA ALA A 150 -9.14 -11.89 4.87
C ALA A 150 -9.14 -12.60 6.23
N ALA A 151 -7.96 -12.87 6.80
CA ALA A 151 -7.85 -13.66 8.02
C ALA A 151 -8.34 -12.94 9.29
N ARG A 152 -8.35 -11.60 9.33
CA ARG A 152 -8.58 -10.86 10.59
C ARG A 152 -9.71 -9.85 10.56
N HIS A 153 -10.10 -9.37 9.39
CA HIS A 153 -10.97 -8.20 9.27
C HIS A 153 -12.19 -8.44 8.40
N LEU A 154 -12.09 -9.34 7.42
CA LEU A 154 -13.13 -9.65 6.44
C LEU A 154 -13.15 -11.16 6.13
N PRO A 155 -13.41 -12.03 7.14
CA PRO A 155 -13.35 -13.49 6.96
C PRO A 155 -14.38 -14.02 5.95
N ASP A 156 -15.52 -13.34 5.83
CA ASP A 156 -16.59 -13.74 4.91
C ASP A 156 -16.43 -13.18 3.48
N ALA A 157 -15.40 -12.36 3.24
CA ALA A 157 -15.21 -11.72 1.95
C ALA A 157 -14.36 -12.56 1.00
N SER A 158 -14.73 -12.62 -0.28
CA SER A 158 -13.87 -13.20 -1.30
C SER A 158 -12.80 -12.19 -1.74
N PHE A 159 -11.53 -12.57 -1.64
CA PHE A 159 -10.42 -11.76 -2.11
C PHE A 159 -9.94 -12.18 -3.49
N ASP A 160 -9.89 -11.18 -4.35
CA ASP A 160 -9.58 -11.26 -5.75
C ASP A 160 -8.31 -10.40 -5.98
N ASN A 161 -7.14 -11.03 -6.08
CA ASN A 161 -5.89 -10.31 -6.38
C ASN A 161 -5.79 -10.13 -7.92
N TYR A 162 -6.30 -9.02 -8.43
CA TYR A 162 -6.40 -8.70 -9.86
C TYR A 162 -5.85 -7.30 -10.16
N ASP A 163 -5.81 -6.92 -11.43
CA ASP A 163 -5.83 -5.51 -11.86
C ASP A 163 -7.26 -5.13 -12.33
N ILE A 164 -7.95 -4.27 -11.55
CA ILE A 164 -9.25 -3.54 -11.71
C ILE A 164 -10.63 -4.24 -11.45
N SER A 165 -11.44 -3.58 -10.57
CA SER A 165 -12.92 -3.33 -10.66
C SER A 165 -13.43 -2.47 -9.47
N GLY A 166 -14.13 -1.33 -9.66
CA GLY A 166 -14.23 -0.26 -8.63
C GLY A 166 -15.61 0.22 -8.15
N ALA A 167 -15.95 -0.05 -6.88
CA ALA A 167 -17.04 0.63 -6.15
C ALA A 167 -16.53 1.50 -4.98
N ALA A 168 -15.54 1.03 -4.22
CA ALA A 168 -14.75 1.83 -3.27
C ALA A 168 -13.25 1.58 -3.49
N LEU A 169 -12.42 2.55 -3.12
CA LEU A 169 -10.98 2.56 -3.37
C LEU A 169 -10.20 2.94 -2.10
N VAL A 170 -9.29 2.07 -1.69
CA VAL A 170 -8.25 2.29 -0.68
C VAL A 170 -6.95 2.44 -1.44
N VAL A 171 -6.27 3.58 -1.31
CA VAL A 171 -4.99 3.82 -1.96
C VAL A 171 -3.92 3.98 -0.91
N ARG A 172 -2.83 3.24 -1.05
CA ARG A 172 -1.62 3.45 -0.25
C ARG A 172 -0.77 4.57 -0.87
N SER A 173 -0.28 5.46 -0.02
CA SER A 173 0.52 6.62 -0.39
C SER A 173 1.62 6.87 0.66
N ALA A 174 2.20 8.06 0.71
CA ALA A 174 3.21 8.48 1.67
C ALA A 174 3.06 9.95 2.02
N HIS A 175 3.70 10.38 3.11
CA HIS A 175 3.71 11.78 3.55
C HIS A 175 5.00 12.14 4.28
N GLY A 176 5.45 13.39 4.14
CA GLY A 176 6.73 13.87 4.69
C GLY A 176 7.92 13.07 4.18
N ALA A 177 8.90 12.80 5.06
CA ALA A 177 10.11 12.03 4.71
C ALA A 177 9.82 10.60 4.21
N ARG A 178 8.68 9.99 4.56
CA ARG A 178 8.28 8.69 4.01
C ARG A 178 8.08 8.74 2.49
N GLY A 179 7.86 9.94 1.92
CA GLY A 179 7.80 10.16 0.48
C GLY A 179 9.10 9.88 -0.29
N PHE A 180 10.24 9.72 0.41
CA PHE A 180 11.48 9.19 -0.19
C PHE A 180 11.41 7.68 -0.44
N LEU A 181 10.60 6.95 0.35
CA LEU A 181 10.49 5.49 0.29
C LEU A 181 9.36 5.05 -0.65
N TYR A 182 8.27 5.81 -0.70
CA TYR A 182 7.04 5.40 -1.36
C TYR A 182 6.36 6.58 -2.08
N PRO A 183 5.64 6.35 -3.19
CA PRO A 183 4.97 7.43 -3.92
C PRO A 183 3.98 8.23 -3.07
N VAL A 184 4.04 9.55 -3.21
CA VAL A 184 3.01 10.47 -2.72
C VAL A 184 1.95 10.58 -3.82
N VAL A 185 0.69 10.35 -3.45
CA VAL A 185 -0.46 10.35 -4.36
C VAL A 185 -1.25 11.60 -4.07
N ASN A 186 -1.42 12.43 -5.09
CA ASN A 186 -2.24 13.63 -4.97
C ASN A 186 -3.72 13.25 -4.96
N PRO A 187 -4.51 13.60 -3.92
CA PRO A 187 -5.95 13.35 -3.91
C PRO A 187 -6.70 13.90 -5.14
N GLU A 188 -6.21 14.97 -5.78
CA GLU A 188 -6.79 15.50 -7.02
C GLU A 188 -6.64 14.55 -8.21
N GLU A 189 -5.63 13.68 -8.25
CA GLU A 189 -5.50 12.63 -9.27
C GLU A 189 -6.60 11.59 -9.13
N ILE A 190 -6.90 11.21 -7.90
CA ILE A 190 -8.00 10.28 -7.57
C ILE A 190 -9.34 10.91 -7.96
N ARG A 191 -9.53 12.21 -7.67
CA ARG A 191 -10.73 12.94 -8.09
C ARG A 191 -10.89 13.02 -9.60
N ARG A 192 -9.82 13.30 -10.32
CA ARG A 192 -9.81 13.26 -11.80
C ARG A 192 -10.11 11.87 -12.35
N GLY A 193 -9.77 10.81 -11.60
CA GLY A 193 -10.12 9.42 -11.90
C GLY A 193 -11.60 9.06 -11.66
N GLY A 194 -12.45 10.01 -11.26
CA GLY A 194 -13.90 9.77 -11.05
C GLY A 194 -14.25 9.24 -9.66
N PHE A 195 -13.38 9.45 -8.66
CA PHE A 195 -13.62 9.07 -7.28
C PHE A 195 -13.75 10.29 -6.36
N GLU A 196 -14.66 10.22 -5.40
CA GLU A 196 -14.74 11.18 -4.30
C GLU A 196 -13.81 10.72 -3.17
N VAL A 197 -12.77 11.51 -2.88
CA VAL A 197 -11.87 11.24 -1.74
C VAL A 197 -12.60 11.58 -0.43
N LEU A 198 -12.77 10.58 0.42
CA LEU A 198 -13.48 10.67 1.70
C LEU A 198 -12.56 11.05 2.86
N THR A 199 -11.35 10.49 2.89
CA THR A 199 -10.34 10.80 3.93
C THR A 199 -8.94 10.46 3.45
N VAL A 200 -7.95 11.17 4.01
CA VAL A 200 -6.52 10.88 3.89
C VAL A 200 -5.96 10.76 5.30
N HIS A 201 -5.27 9.67 5.59
CA HIS A 201 -4.66 9.41 6.89
C HIS A 201 -3.15 9.18 6.76
N HIS A 202 -2.38 9.86 7.59
CA HIS A 202 -0.92 9.76 7.65
C HIS A 202 -0.50 9.14 8.99
N PRO A 203 -0.03 7.89 9.02
CA PRO A 203 0.47 7.28 10.26
C PRO A 203 1.68 8.03 10.83
N GLU A 204 1.77 8.07 12.15
CA GLU A 204 2.91 8.66 12.88
C GLU A 204 3.87 7.60 13.45
N ASP A 205 3.51 6.31 13.36
CA ASP A 205 4.28 5.19 13.88
C ASP A 205 5.18 4.54 12.81
N GLU A 206 5.57 3.28 12.96
CA GLU A 206 6.44 2.59 12.00
C GLU A 206 5.78 2.29 10.65
N VAL A 207 4.46 2.51 10.50
CA VAL A 207 3.77 2.30 9.22
C VAL A 207 4.20 3.38 8.23
N ILE A 208 4.73 2.94 7.08
CA ILE A 208 5.24 3.84 6.04
C ILE A 208 4.12 4.40 5.18
N ASN A 209 3.10 3.59 4.87
CA ASN A 209 2.07 3.99 3.93
C ASN A 209 1.01 4.89 4.58
N SER A 210 0.76 6.03 3.95
CA SER A 210 -0.49 6.78 4.15
C SER A 210 -1.66 6.05 3.48
N VAL A 211 -2.88 6.26 3.98
CA VAL A 211 -4.09 5.63 3.44
C VAL A 211 -5.05 6.71 2.93
N ILE A 212 -5.49 6.58 1.69
CA ILE A 212 -6.55 7.40 1.11
C ILE A 212 -7.77 6.52 0.89
N ILE A 213 -8.91 6.90 1.46
CA ILE A 213 -10.20 6.25 1.17
C ILE A 213 -10.97 7.12 0.20
N ALA A 214 -11.44 6.52 -0.88
CA ALA A 214 -12.29 7.17 -1.86
C ALA A 214 -13.45 6.26 -2.26
N ARG A 215 -14.58 6.85 -2.65
CA ARG A 215 -15.72 6.12 -3.24
C ARG A 215 -15.88 6.51 -4.69
N LYS A 216 -16.39 5.60 -5.52
CA LYS A 216 -16.75 5.96 -6.91
C LYS A 216 -17.78 7.09 -6.88
N ALA A 217 -17.51 8.18 -7.60
CA ALA A 217 -18.47 9.28 -7.70
C ALA A 217 -19.74 8.76 -8.40
N ALA A 218 -20.91 9.19 -7.94
CA ALA A 218 -22.14 8.92 -8.67
C ALA A 218 -21.99 9.46 -10.09
N ALA A 219 -22.35 8.65 -11.10
CA ALA A 219 -22.35 9.14 -12.47
C ALA A 219 -23.22 10.40 -12.53
N PRO A 220 -22.77 11.49 -13.19
CA PRO A 220 -23.62 12.64 -13.40
C PRO A 220 -24.92 12.17 -14.06
N ALA A 221 -26.06 12.64 -13.56
CA ALA A 221 -27.37 12.28 -14.08
C ALA A 221 -27.35 12.44 -15.61
N ALA A 222 -27.60 11.35 -16.34
CA ALA A 222 -27.66 11.37 -17.78
C ALA A 222 -28.71 12.44 -18.19
N VAL A 223 -28.27 13.46 -18.92
CA VAL A 223 -29.18 14.31 -19.68
C VAL A 223 -29.92 13.39 -20.64
N ALA A 224 -31.24 13.31 -20.47
CA ALA A 224 -32.11 12.43 -21.23
C ALA A 224 -31.95 12.70 -22.73
N ALA A 225 -31.30 11.78 -23.42
CA ALA A 225 -31.43 11.63 -24.86
C ALA A 225 -32.50 10.57 -25.09
N ASP A 226 -33.57 11.01 -25.73
CA ASP A 226 -34.73 10.24 -26.18
C ASP A 226 -34.28 9.03 -27.02
N GLY A 227 -34.78 7.82 -26.71
CA GLY A 227 -34.47 6.60 -27.45
C GLY A 227 -34.53 5.32 -26.61
N ASP A 228 -35.65 4.63 -26.67
CA ASP A 228 -35.94 3.34 -26.03
C ASP A 228 -34.89 2.24 -26.32
N VAL A 229 -34.29 1.68 -25.25
CA VAL A 229 -33.86 0.26 -25.19
C VAL A 229 -34.06 -0.23 -23.74
N PRO A 230 -34.79 -1.33 -23.50
CA PRO A 230 -34.99 -1.82 -22.13
C PRO A 230 -33.73 -2.55 -21.66
N VAL A 231 -32.97 -1.92 -20.78
CA VAL A 231 -31.92 -2.60 -20.01
C VAL A 231 -32.47 -2.89 -18.63
N ASN A 232 -32.56 -4.19 -18.36
CA ASN A 232 -33.05 -4.82 -17.16
C ASN A 232 -32.59 -4.08 -15.89
N SER A 233 -33.57 -3.49 -15.17
CA SER A 233 -33.41 -2.88 -13.86
C SER A 233 -33.23 -3.97 -12.80
N GLY A 234 -32.03 -4.56 -12.77
CA GLY A 234 -31.56 -5.39 -11.67
C GLY A 234 -31.11 -4.50 -10.51
N SER A 235 -31.81 -4.59 -9.39
CA SER A 235 -31.48 -3.99 -8.09
C SER A 235 -30.01 -4.17 -7.70
N MET A 236 -29.34 -3.09 -7.26
CA MET A 236 -28.11 -3.16 -6.46
C MET A 236 -28.36 -4.04 -5.23
N PRO A 237 -27.54 -5.08 -5.01
CA PRO A 237 -26.58 -4.97 -3.90
C PRO A 237 -25.31 -5.82 -4.10
N ALA A 238 -24.14 -5.19 -4.11
CA ALA A 238 -22.89 -5.77 -3.60
C ALA A 238 -21.89 -4.63 -3.41
N GLN A 239 -21.54 -4.33 -2.16
CA GLN A 239 -20.48 -3.37 -1.85
C GLN A 239 -19.15 -4.05 -2.19
N CYS A 240 -18.46 -3.58 -3.23
CA CYS A 240 -17.12 -4.06 -3.60
C CYS A 240 -16.07 -3.05 -3.13
N ALA A 241 -15.06 -3.51 -2.38
CA ALA A 241 -13.92 -2.68 -2.00
C ALA A 241 -12.70 -3.00 -2.86
N VAL A 242 -11.93 -1.98 -3.22
CA VAL A 242 -10.65 -2.13 -3.91
C VAL A 242 -9.56 -1.56 -3.03
N ALA A 243 -8.45 -2.26 -2.87
CA ALA A 243 -7.23 -1.70 -2.31
C ALA A 243 -6.14 -1.71 -3.38
N VAL A 244 -5.44 -0.58 -3.57
CA VAL A 244 -4.41 -0.41 -4.61
C VAL A 244 -3.06 -0.20 -3.95
N SER A 245 -2.17 -1.14 -4.24
CA SER A 245 -0.72 -0.99 -4.16
C SER A 245 -0.13 -1.03 -5.57
N ARG A 246 1.15 -0.67 -5.71
CA ARG A 246 1.83 -0.65 -7.01
C ARG A 246 1.92 -2.07 -7.60
N PRO A 247 1.72 -2.24 -8.92
CA PRO A 247 1.87 -3.53 -9.57
C PRO A 247 3.34 -3.96 -9.67
N CYS A 248 3.63 -5.22 -9.34
CA CYS A 248 4.88 -5.87 -9.68
C CYS A 248 4.84 -6.32 -11.15
N LEU A 249 5.62 -5.66 -12.00
CA LEU A 249 5.80 -6.05 -13.40
C LEU A 249 6.75 -7.27 -13.47
N GLY A 250 6.28 -8.49 -13.15
CA GLY A 250 7.11 -9.66 -13.43
C GLY A 250 6.79 -11.04 -12.86
N CYS A 251 5.81 -11.26 -11.98
CA CYS A 251 5.70 -12.57 -11.29
C CYS A 251 4.50 -13.43 -11.72
N ALA A 252 4.78 -14.67 -12.11
CA ALA A 252 3.81 -15.77 -12.15
C ALA A 252 3.64 -16.32 -10.71
N CYS A 253 2.43 -16.23 -10.14
CA CYS A 253 2.21 -16.46 -8.70
C CYS A 253 1.52 -17.81 -8.44
N GLU A 254 2.27 -18.83 -7.99
CA GLU A 254 1.72 -20.10 -7.49
C GLU A 254 1.21 -19.98 -6.03
N LEU A 255 1.79 -19.09 -5.23
CA LEU A 255 1.43 -18.90 -3.81
C LEU A 255 0.05 -18.27 -3.63
N GLY A 256 -0.34 -17.32 -4.49
CA GLY A 256 -1.67 -16.70 -4.48
C GLY A 256 -2.80 -17.70 -4.72
N ALA A 257 -2.58 -18.71 -5.57
CA ALA A 257 -3.54 -19.78 -5.82
C ALA A 257 -3.67 -20.72 -4.60
N ARG A 258 -2.54 -21.10 -3.97
CA ARG A 258 -2.54 -21.98 -2.77
C ARG A 258 -3.10 -21.28 -1.54
N ALA A 259 -2.80 -19.99 -1.34
CA ALA A 259 -3.35 -19.22 -0.25
C ALA A 259 -4.87 -19.01 -0.40
N HIS A 260 -5.37 -18.79 -1.62
CA HIS A 260 -6.81 -18.73 -1.89
C HIS A 260 -7.52 -20.05 -1.60
N GLN A 261 -6.88 -21.20 -1.90
CA GLN A 261 -7.44 -22.51 -1.59
C GLN A 261 -7.45 -22.78 -0.08
N LYS A 262 -6.38 -22.42 0.63
CA LYS A 262 -6.29 -22.64 2.08
C LYS A 262 -7.18 -21.72 2.91
N MET A 263 -7.38 -20.47 2.46
CA MET A 263 -8.37 -19.57 3.08
C MET A 263 -9.79 -20.13 2.98
N LYS A 264 -10.13 -20.87 1.91
CA LYS A 264 -11.41 -21.59 1.80
C LYS A 264 -11.50 -22.79 2.74
N GLU A 265 -10.39 -23.51 2.95
CA GLU A 265 -10.33 -24.65 3.86
C GLU A 265 -10.51 -24.21 5.32
N MET A 266 -9.82 -23.15 5.75
CA MET A 266 -9.97 -22.61 7.11
C MET A 266 -11.37 -22.05 7.38
N ALA A 267 -12.00 -21.40 6.40
CA ALA A 267 -13.37 -20.91 6.52
C ALA A 267 -14.42 -22.04 6.63
N MET A 268 -14.12 -23.24 6.10
CA MET A 268 -14.99 -24.41 6.27
C MET A 268 -14.78 -25.07 7.64
N GLU A 269 -13.54 -25.16 8.13
CA GLU A 269 -13.23 -25.74 9.44
C GLU A 269 -13.82 -24.93 10.61
N GLU A 270 -13.93 -23.61 10.48
CA GLU A 270 -14.60 -22.76 11.49
C GLU A 270 -16.14 -22.80 11.44
N MET A 271 -16.73 -23.32 10.35
CA MET A 271 -18.19 -23.44 10.21
C MET A 271 -18.72 -24.82 10.68
N GLU A 272 -17.82 -25.79 10.89
CA GLU A 272 -18.12 -27.13 11.39
C GLU A 272 -17.81 -27.34 12.89
N ALA A 273 -17.32 -26.30 13.59
CA ALA A 273 -17.04 -26.27 15.03
C ALA A 273 -18.06 -25.44 15.82
#